data_AF-A0A7I8JVY4-F1
#
_entry.id   AF-A0A7I8JVY4-F1
#
_cell.length_a   1.000
_cell.length_b   1.000
_cell.length_c   1.000
_cell.angle_alpha   90.00
_cell.angle_beta   90.00
_cell.angle_gamma   90.00
#
_symmetry.space_group_name_H-M   'P 1'
#
loop_
_entity.id
_entity.type
_entity.pdbx_description
1 polymer ?
#
loop_
_entity_poly.entity_id
_entity_poly.type
_entity_poly.pdbx_seq_one_letter_code
_entity_poly.pdbx_strand_id
1 'polypeptide(L)'
;MLEQLELFREYVERLKTIAGETKALAIVSESLYVLCAGADDICNTYFTTPYRRTLYDVPSYVSLLVSSAELANLGARRIAFVGLPPIGCVNRNCDPSLNHAASLFNSKMSEELQRISNQHHGRRIAVFGIYSMVLDMIQDPSYYGFDVATKGCCGTGALEVSDDDRYVFWDSFHPTERTYDIITDAIVEKCFRACCRKTLSFLLRDRALHHSVITNTFLQDLV
;
A
#
# COMPACT_ATOMS: atom_id res chain seq x y z
N MET A 1 3.21 5.36 11.48
CA MET A 1 2.01 4.48 11.64
C MET A 1 1.06 4.80 12.80
N LEU A 2 1.52 5.01 14.05
CA LEU A 2 0.62 5.17 15.22
C LEU A 2 -0.32 6.40 15.13
N GLU A 3 0.19 7.53 14.63
CA GLU A 3 -0.60 8.76 14.47
C GLU A 3 -1.80 8.55 13.52
N GLN A 4 -1.62 7.76 12.45
CA GLN A 4 -2.70 7.45 11.50
C GLN A 4 -3.87 6.71 12.17
N LEU A 5 -3.59 5.87 13.18
CA LEU A 5 -4.64 5.20 13.95
C LEU A 5 -5.40 6.18 14.84
N GLU A 6 -4.72 7.14 15.45
CA GLU A 6 -5.37 8.17 16.28
C GLU A 6 -6.27 9.04 15.42
N LEU A 7 -5.78 9.50 14.26
CA LEU A 7 -6.60 10.23 13.29
C LEU A 7 -7.82 9.42 12.83
N PHE A 8 -7.67 8.09 12.67
CA PHE A 8 -8.81 7.23 12.36
C PHE A 8 -9.83 7.19 13.50
N ARG A 9 -9.37 7.06 14.75
CA ARG A 9 -10.25 7.06 15.93
C ARG A 9 -11.03 8.37 16.04
N GLU A 10 -10.34 9.50 15.86
CA GLU A 10 -10.96 10.82 15.84
C GLU A 10 -11.99 10.95 14.70
N TYR A 11 -11.68 10.44 13.51
CA TYR A 11 -12.62 10.40 12.39
C TYR A 11 -13.88 9.61 12.74
N VAL A 12 -13.75 8.44 13.36
CA VAL A 12 -14.90 7.61 13.76
C VAL A 12 -15.78 8.35 14.77
N GLU A 13 -15.19 9.03 15.75
CA GLU A 13 -15.95 9.82 16.72
C GLU A 13 -16.68 11.00 16.06
N ARG A 14 -16.00 11.74 15.17
CA ARG A 14 -16.64 12.81 14.38
C ARG A 14 -17.78 12.28 13.52
N LEU A 15 -17.61 11.10 12.91
CA LEU A 15 -18.63 10.47 12.09
C LEU A 15 -19.86 10.10 12.92
N LYS A 16 -19.67 9.61 14.16
CA LYS A 16 -20.78 9.36 15.10
C LYS A 16 -21.54 10.63 15.43
N THR A 17 -20.85 11.76 15.64
CA THR A 17 -21.49 13.06 15.90
C THR A 17 -22.35 13.53 14.73
N ILE A 18 -21.89 13.34 13.49
CA ILE A 18 -22.56 13.86 12.28
C ILE A 18 -23.70 12.93 11.82
N ALA A 19 -23.43 11.62 11.75
CA ALA A 19 -24.32 10.65 11.12
C ALA A 19 -25.20 9.88 12.13
N GLY A 20 -24.91 9.99 13.43
CA GLY A 20 -25.46 9.12 14.47
C GLY A 20 -24.71 7.79 14.56
N GLU A 21 -24.68 7.21 15.76
CA GLU A 21 -23.83 6.05 16.09
C GLU A 21 -24.09 4.85 15.18
N THR A 22 -25.34 4.44 15.01
CA THR A 22 -25.70 3.28 14.18
C THR A 22 -25.22 3.43 12.75
N LYS A 23 -25.41 4.61 12.15
CA LYS A 23 -25.02 4.88 10.76
C LYS A 23 -23.50 4.99 10.63
N ALA A 24 -22.83 5.61 11.60
CA ALA A 24 -21.37 5.68 11.61
C ALA A 24 -20.73 4.29 11.69
N LEU A 25 -21.22 3.41 12.57
CA LEU A 25 -20.75 2.03 12.67
C LEU A 25 -21.01 1.23 11.39
N ALA A 26 -22.17 1.44 10.74
CA ALA A 26 -22.45 0.83 9.45
C ALA A 26 -21.43 1.26 8.38
N ILE A 27 -21.19 2.58 8.23
CA ILE A 27 -20.19 3.14 7.32
C ILE A 27 -18.81 2.53 7.59
N VAL A 28 -18.37 2.52 8.85
CA VAL A 28 -17.07 1.96 9.23
C VAL A 28 -16.96 0.48 8.87
N SER A 29 -18.03 -0.29 9.10
CA SER A 29 -18.03 -1.74 8.85
C SER A 29 -18.14 -2.13 7.37
N GLU A 30 -18.75 -1.27 6.54
CA GLU A 30 -19.00 -1.54 5.13
C GLU A 30 -17.93 -0.95 4.19
N SER A 31 -17.16 0.03 4.67
CA SER A 31 -16.07 0.66 3.92
C SER A 31 -14.93 -0.32 3.61
N LEU A 32 -14.24 -0.08 2.49
CA LEU A 32 -12.98 -0.72 2.14
C LEU A 32 -11.82 0.14 2.65
N TYR A 33 -10.92 -0.47 3.42
CA TYR A 33 -9.71 0.14 3.92
C TYR A 33 -8.52 -0.38 3.12
N VAL A 34 -7.81 0.52 2.45
CA VAL A 34 -6.57 0.19 1.74
C VAL A 34 -5.41 0.63 2.61
N LEU A 35 -4.64 -0.32 3.12
CA LEU A 35 -3.44 -0.12 3.90
C LEU A 35 -2.23 -0.16 2.96
N CYS A 36 -1.60 0.99 2.75
CA CYS A 36 -0.34 1.16 2.04
C CYS A 36 0.53 2.07 2.91
N ALA A 37 1.34 1.48 3.79
CA ALA A 37 2.11 2.21 4.79
C ALA A 37 3.36 1.42 5.18
N GLY A 38 4.35 2.12 5.75
CA GLY A 38 5.57 1.52 6.31
C GLY A 38 6.83 1.74 5.48
N ALA A 39 6.71 2.18 4.23
CA ALA A 39 7.86 2.50 3.39
C ALA A 39 8.71 3.61 4.04
N ASP A 40 8.06 4.70 4.47
CA ASP A 40 8.73 5.84 5.10
C ASP A 40 9.21 5.56 6.52
N ASP A 41 8.47 4.76 7.29
CA ASP A 41 8.94 4.31 8.61
C ASP A 41 10.28 3.56 8.48
N ILE A 42 10.42 2.70 7.45
CA ILE A 42 11.67 1.99 7.17
C ILE A 42 12.71 2.93 6.53
N CYS A 43 12.44 3.49 5.35
CA CYS A 43 13.39 4.30 4.58
C CYS A 43 13.83 5.55 5.32
N ASN A 44 12.89 6.37 5.79
CA ASN A 44 13.18 7.67 6.34
C ASN A 44 13.47 7.58 7.83
N THR A 45 12.57 6.97 8.60
CA THR A 45 12.64 7.00 10.07
C THR A 45 13.67 6.03 10.65
N TYR A 46 13.87 4.85 10.03
CA TYR A 46 14.88 3.89 10.46
C TYR A 46 16.19 4.07 9.71
N PHE A 47 16.17 4.05 8.37
CA PHE A 47 17.40 4.08 7.60
C PHE A 47 17.99 5.50 7.49
N THR A 48 17.23 6.51 7.11
CA THR A 48 17.79 7.85 6.83
C THR A 48 18.09 8.64 8.10
N THR A 49 17.12 8.75 9.01
CA THR A 49 17.31 9.37 10.32
C THR A 49 17.70 8.29 11.32
N PRO A 50 18.95 8.19 11.79
CA PRO A 50 19.42 7.03 12.57
C PRO A 50 18.82 6.95 13.99
N TYR A 51 17.81 7.76 14.32
CA TYR A 51 17.18 7.81 15.65
C TYR A 51 16.59 6.47 16.09
N ARG A 52 16.03 5.67 15.16
CA ARG A 52 15.48 4.35 15.52
C ARG A 52 16.52 3.23 15.52
N ARG A 53 17.59 3.34 14.73
CA ARG A 53 18.67 2.34 14.68
C ARG A 53 19.40 2.17 16.01
N THR A 54 19.46 3.22 16.82
CA THR A 54 20.09 3.16 18.16
C THR A 54 19.20 2.46 19.19
N LEU A 55 17.91 2.32 18.91
CA LEU A 55 16.91 1.77 19.84
C LEU A 55 16.44 0.37 19.45
N TYR A 56 16.47 0.05 18.15
CA TYR A 56 15.91 -1.19 17.61
C TYR A 56 16.83 -1.75 16.52
N ASP A 57 16.99 -3.07 16.50
CA ASP A 57 17.40 -3.77 15.28
C ASP A 57 16.22 -3.82 14.27
N VAL A 58 16.52 -4.20 13.02
CA VAL A 58 15.51 -4.24 11.95
C VAL A 58 14.34 -5.15 12.33
N PRO A 59 14.53 -6.40 12.80
CA PRO A 59 13.42 -7.26 13.18
C PRO A 59 12.53 -6.70 14.30
N SER A 60 13.11 -6.07 15.32
CA SER A 60 12.35 -5.47 16.43
C SER A 60 11.58 -4.24 15.97
N TYR A 61 12.18 -3.40 15.12
CA TYR A 61 11.51 -2.23 14.58
C TYR A 61 10.34 -2.62 13.66
N VAL A 62 10.53 -3.59 12.76
CA VAL A 62 9.44 -4.11 11.92
C VAL A 62 8.33 -4.70 12.79
N SER A 63 8.66 -5.42 13.86
CA SER A 63 7.65 -5.97 14.77
C SER A 63 6.87 -4.87 15.49
N LEU A 64 7.53 -3.76 15.86
CA LEU A 64 6.87 -2.57 16.39
C LEU A 64 5.87 -1.98 15.38
N LEU A 65 6.27 -1.81 14.11
CA LEU A 65 5.39 -1.30 13.07
C LEU A 65 4.18 -2.20 12.86
N VAL A 66 4.38 -3.52 12.73
CA VAL A 66 3.28 -4.48 12.51
C VAL A 66 2.33 -4.53 13.71
N SER A 67 2.85 -4.40 14.94
CA SER A 67 2.00 -4.36 16.15
C SER A 67 1.05 -3.16 16.17
N SER A 68 1.38 -2.08 15.45
CA SER A 68 0.51 -0.92 15.30
C SER A 68 -0.60 -1.07 14.25
N ALA A 69 -0.73 -2.22 13.58
CA ALA A 69 -1.78 -2.46 12.60
C ALA A 69 -3.18 -2.75 13.19
N GLU A 70 -3.49 -2.22 14.38
CA GLU A 70 -4.73 -2.47 15.13
C GLU A 70 -6.00 -1.85 14.50
N LEU A 71 -5.97 -1.45 13.23
CA LEU A 71 -7.15 -1.00 12.47
C LEU A 71 -8.32 -1.99 12.59
N ALA A 72 -8.01 -3.28 12.67
CA ALA A 72 -9.00 -4.32 12.79
C ALA A 72 -9.84 -4.21 14.07
N ASN A 73 -9.28 -3.70 15.18
CA ASN A 73 -10.00 -3.51 16.44
C ASN A 73 -10.99 -2.34 16.41
N LEU A 74 -10.94 -1.50 15.38
CA LEU A 74 -11.78 -0.30 15.24
C LEU A 74 -13.01 -0.51 14.34
N GLY A 75 -13.41 -1.76 14.12
CA GLY A 75 -14.63 -2.10 13.38
C GLY A 75 -14.46 -2.22 11.87
N ALA A 76 -13.26 -2.02 11.33
CA ALA A 76 -12.93 -2.27 9.93
C ALA A 76 -13.10 -3.76 9.59
N ARG A 77 -13.95 -4.06 8.58
CA ARG A 77 -14.23 -5.45 8.17
C ARG A 77 -13.69 -5.80 6.79
N ARG A 78 -13.38 -4.83 5.93
CA ARG A 78 -12.88 -5.08 4.57
C ARG A 78 -11.53 -4.37 4.43
N ILE A 79 -10.44 -5.12 4.49
CA ILE A 79 -9.07 -4.58 4.49
C ILE A 79 -8.32 -5.12 3.28
N ALA A 80 -7.72 -4.23 2.50
CA ALA A 80 -6.77 -4.55 1.46
C ALA A 80 -5.40 -4.03 1.92
N PHE A 81 -4.41 -4.90 2.00
CA PHE A 81 -3.03 -4.51 2.28
C PHE A 81 -2.22 -4.56 1.00
N VAL A 82 -1.55 -3.45 0.68
CA VAL A 82 -0.57 -3.36 -0.39
C VAL A 82 0.81 -3.46 0.24
N GLY A 83 1.55 -4.51 -0.11
CA GLY A 83 2.89 -4.73 0.41
C GLY A 83 3.87 -3.65 -0.05
N LEU A 84 4.99 -3.53 0.65
CA LEU A 84 6.08 -2.65 0.26
C LEU A 84 6.75 -3.13 -1.04
N PRO A 85 7.17 -2.20 -1.91
CA PRO A 85 8.02 -2.50 -3.06
C PRO A 85 9.45 -2.87 -2.58
N PRO A 86 10.38 -3.25 -3.49
CA PRO A 86 11.80 -3.36 -3.17
C PRO A 86 12.39 -1.97 -2.91
N ILE A 87 12.12 -1.39 -1.73
CA ILE A 87 12.49 -0.01 -1.38
C ILE A 87 14.00 0.26 -1.49
N GLY A 88 14.85 -0.76 -1.34
CA GLY A 88 16.27 -0.65 -1.58
C GLY A 88 16.62 -0.46 -3.05
N CYS A 89 15.80 -0.96 -3.98
CA CYS A 89 15.96 -0.74 -5.42
C CYS A 89 15.27 0.53 -5.90
N VAL A 90 14.25 1.02 -5.20
CA VAL A 90 13.61 2.32 -5.46
C VAL A 90 14.64 3.45 -5.37
N ASN A 91 15.58 3.38 -4.41
CA ASN A 91 16.69 4.34 -4.30
C ASN A 91 17.85 4.10 -5.29
N ARG A 92 17.66 3.19 -6.26
CA ARG A 92 18.55 2.85 -7.40
C ARG A 92 19.84 2.09 -7.06
N ASN A 93 20.18 1.93 -5.78
CA ASN A 93 21.37 1.17 -5.37
C ASN A 93 21.06 -0.29 -5.02
N CYS A 94 19.78 -0.67 -5.02
CA CYS A 94 19.32 -2.00 -4.61
C CYS A 94 19.90 -2.43 -3.26
N ASP A 95 19.89 -1.53 -2.27
CA ASP A 95 20.46 -1.78 -0.95
C ASP A 95 19.84 -3.05 -0.31
N PRO A 96 20.67 -4.09 -0.03
CA PRO A 96 20.17 -5.35 0.49
C PRO A 96 19.52 -5.25 1.87
N SER A 97 19.96 -4.32 2.71
CA SER A 97 19.43 -4.13 4.06
C SER A 97 18.03 -3.54 4.03
N LEU A 98 17.80 -2.56 3.15
CA LEU A 98 16.50 -1.96 2.91
C LEU A 98 15.52 -2.99 2.29
N ASN A 99 15.97 -3.74 1.28
CA ASN A 99 15.17 -4.80 0.66
C ASN A 99 14.84 -5.95 1.63
N HIS A 100 15.77 -6.30 2.53
CA HIS A 100 15.54 -7.25 3.61
C HIS A 100 14.46 -6.73 4.58
N ALA A 101 14.57 -5.48 5.03
CA ALA A 101 13.57 -4.86 5.91
C ALA A 101 12.18 -4.83 5.27
N ALA A 102 12.06 -4.45 4.00
CA ALA A 102 10.79 -4.46 3.27
C ALA A 102 10.18 -5.87 3.16
N SER A 103 11.00 -6.86 2.80
CA SER A 103 10.55 -8.25 2.69
C SER A 103 10.08 -8.80 4.04
N LEU A 104 10.81 -8.47 5.12
CA LEU A 104 10.45 -8.88 6.48
C LEU A 104 9.15 -8.22 6.95
N PHE A 105 8.96 -6.93 6.66
CA PHE A 105 7.71 -6.22 6.95
C PHE A 105 6.53 -6.84 6.21
N ASN A 106 6.67 -7.10 4.92
CA ASN A 106 5.62 -7.75 4.12
C ASN A 106 5.21 -9.11 4.69
N SER A 107 6.18 -9.95 5.08
CA SER A 107 5.90 -11.25 5.69
C SER A 107 5.14 -11.10 7.01
N LYS A 108 5.68 -10.31 7.95
CA LYS A 108 5.10 -10.14 9.28
C LYS A 108 3.71 -9.49 9.23
N MET A 109 3.51 -8.49 8.35
CA MET A 109 2.20 -7.87 8.17
C MET A 109 1.19 -8.86 7.58
N SER A 110 1.60 -9.69 6.62
CA SER A 110 0.73 -10.73 6.06
C SER A 110 0.33 -11.77 7.11
N GLU A 111 1.27 -12.20 7.95
CA GLU A 111 1.01 -13.12 9.07
C GLU A 111 0.06 -12.51 10.09
N GLU A 112 0.27 -11.25 10.46
CA GLU A 112 -0.58 -10.54 11.42
C GLU A 112 -2.00 -10.33 10.88
N LEU A 113 -2.15 -9.95 9.62
CA LEU A 113 -3.44 -9.85 8.96
C LEU A 113 -4.16 -11.20 8.88
N GLN A 114 -3.43 -12.29 8.64
CA GLN A 114 -4.00 -13.64 8.66
C GLN A 114 -4.48 -14.02 10.07
N ARG A 115 -3.69 -13.72 11.10
CA ARG A 115 -4.05 -13.92 12.51
C ARG A 115 -5.33 -13.16 12.85
N ILE A 116 -5.41 -11.88 12.48
CA ILE A 116 -6.57 -11.01 12.66
C ILE A 116 -7.81 -11.56 11.93
N SER A 117 -7.63 -12.04 10.69
CA SER A 117 -8.71 -12.65 9.91
C SER A 117 -9.27 -13.91 10.59
N ASN A 118 -8.40 -14.72 11.20
CA ASN A 118 -8.80 -15.97 11.86
C ASN A 118 -9.49 -15.73 13.21
N GLN A 119 -9.14 -14.65 13.93
CA GLN A 119 -9.71 -14.35 15.23
C GLN A 119 -11.12 -13.73 15.17
N HIS A 120 -11.45 -13.05 14.07
CA HIS A 120 -12.69 -12.29 13.98
C HIS A 120 -13.49 -12.66 12.74
N HIS A 121 -14.52 -13.48 12.96
CA HIS A 121 -15.43 -13.93 11.91
C HIS A 121 -16.10 -12.73 11.24
N GLY A 122 -16.17 -12.74 9.90
CA GLY A 122 -16.80 -11.68 9.11
C GLY A 122 -15.85 -10.57 8.62
N ARG A 123 -14.56 -10.63 8.96
CA ARG A 123 -13.53 -9.81 8.29
C ARG A 123 -13.13 -10.44 6.96
N ARG A 124 -12.92 -9.59 5.96
CA ARG A 124 -12.41 -9.93 4.63
C ARG A 124 -11.12 -9.18 4.45
N ILE A 125 -10.01 -9.91 4.40
CA ILE A 125 -8.69 -9.33 4.26
C ILE A 125 -8.06 -9.86 2.97
N ALA A 126 -7.52 -8.95 2.16
CA ALA A 126 -6.78 -9.26 0.94
C ALA A 126 -5.37 -8.68 1.04
N VAL A 127 -4.37 -9.47 0.61
CA VAL A 127 -2.96 -9.07 0.59
C VAL A 127 -2.47 -9.03 -0.86
N PHE A 128 -1.96 -7.86 -1.26
CA PHE A 128 -1.43 -7.56 -2.58
C PHE A 128 0.07 -7.29 -2.47
N GLY A 129 0.88 -8.32 -2.69
CA GLY A 129 2.32 -8.16 -2.79
C GLY A 129 2.70 -7.53 -4.12
N ILE A 130 3.29 -6.33 -4.10
CA ILE A 130 3.82 -5.64 -5.29
C ILE A 130 5.34 -5.77 -5.42
N TYR A 131 6.02 -6.34 -4.41
CA TYR A 131 7.48 -6.41 -4.35
C TYR A 131 8.10 -7.02 -5.61
N SER A 132 7.68 -8.23 -5.99
CA SER A 132 8.23 -8.91 -7.16
C SER A 132 7.88 -8.17 -8.45
N MET A 133 6.65 -7.66 -8.55
CA MET A 133 6.18 -6.93 -9.73
C MET A 133 7.01 -5.67 -9.99
N VAL A 134 7.26 -4.88 -8.95
CA VAL A 134 8.10 -3.67 -9.05
C VAL A 134 9.56 -4.06 -9.31
N LEU A 135 10.06 -5.14 -8.68
CA LEU A 135 11.41 -5.62 -8.96
C LEU A 135 11.57 -6.05 -10.42
N ASP A 136 10.59 -6.76 -10.98
CA ASP A 136 10.59 -7.20 -12.37
C ASP A 136 10.57 -6.00 -13.33
N MET A 137 9.77 -4.96 -13.03
CA MET A 137 9.77 -3.71 -13.80
C MET A 137 11.12 -2.98 -13.77
N ILE A 138 11.87 -3.10 -12.66
CA ILE A 138 13.22 -2.51 -12.54
C ILE A 138 14.25 -3.35 -13.30
N GLN A 139 14.14 -4.68 -13.26
CA GLN A 139 15.12 -5.60 -13.86
C GLN A 139 14.92 -5.80 -15.36
N ASP A 140 13.68 -5.77 -15.84
CA ASP A 140 13.34 -5.87 -17.26
C ASP A 140 12.31 -4.78 -17.65
N PRO A 141 12.71 -3.49 -17.63
CA PRO A 141 11.79 -2.38 -17.96
C PRO A 141 11.21 -2.50 -19.37
N SER A 142 11.99 -3.06 -20.32
CA SER A 142 11.60 -3.16 -21.72
C SER A 142 10.38 -4.06 -21.94
N TYR A 143 10.24 -5.13 -21.13
CA TYR A 143 9.08 -6.01 -21.18
C TYR A 143 7.78 -5.29 -20.84
N TYR A 144 7.85 -4.28 -19.96
CA TYR A 144 6.72 -3.44 -19.55
C TYR A 144 6.58 -2.17 -20.42
N GLY A 145 7.45 -2.02 -21.42
CA GLY A 145 7.47 -0.86 -22.32
C GLY A 145 8.05 0.41 -21.71
N PHE A 146 8.93 0.26 -20.72
CA PHE A 146 9.76 1.34 -20.18
C PHE A 146 11.17 1.32 -20.81
N ASP A 147 11.74 2.50 -20.98
CA ASP A 147 13.11 2.71 -21.43
C ASP A 147 14.08 2.88 -20.25
N VAL A 148 13.60 3.42 -19.13
CA VAL A 148 14.47 3.84 -18.01
C VAL A 148 13.91 3.42 -16.66
N ALA A 149 14.67 2.60 -15.93
CA ALA A 149 14.37 2.20 -14.54
C ALA A 149 15.36 2.72 -13.50
N THR A 150 16.47 3.33 -13.93
CA THR A 150 17.61 3.68 -13.06
C THR A 150 17.62 5.15 -12.63
N LYS A 151 16.71 5.96 -13.16
CA LYS A 151 16.52 7.36 -12.76
C LYS A 151 15.05 7.75 -12.90
N GLY A 152 14.67 8.81 -12.21
CA GLY A 152 13.37 9.45 -12.34
C GLY A 152 13.34 10.34 -13.58
N CYS A 153 12.17 10.49 -14.19
CA CYS A 153 11.97 11.46 -15.27
C CYS A 153 11.96 12.91 -14.76
N CYS A 154 11.60 13.10 -13.49
CA CYS A 154 11.39 14.36 -12.77
C CYS A 154 12.00 14.27 -11.35
N GLY A 155 11.73 15.26 -10.49
CA GLY A 155 12.19 15.26 -9.09
C GLY A 155 13.59 15.83 -8.85
N THR A 156 14.15 16.63 -9.78
CA THR A 156 15.46 17.30 -9.61
C THR A 156 15.35 18.75 -9.13
N GLY A 157 14.14 19.28 -8.98
CA GLY A 157 13.87 20.64 -8.47
C GLY A 157 14.04 21.78 -9.47
N ALA A 158 14.17 21.50 -10.78
CA ALA A 158 14.46 22.52 -11.81
C ALA A 158 13.29 22.84 -12.76
N LEU A 159 12.35 21.92 -12.99
CA LEU A 159 11.07 22.09 -13.71
C LEU A 159 10.32 20.75 -13.63
N GLU A 160 9.19 20.73 -12.93
CA GLU A 160 8.53 19.52 -12.39
C GLU A 160 7.08 19.44 -12.89
N VAL A 161 6.82 19.18 -14.19
CA VAL A 161 5.42 19.18 -14.69
C VAL A 161 5.09 18.11 -15.73
N SER A 162 6.01 17.20 -16.08
CA SER A 162 5.71 16.18 -17.09
C SER A 162 6.07 14.78 -16.61
N ASP A 163 5.06 13.96 -16.37
CA ASP A 163 5.25 12.52 -16.26
C ASP A 163 5.65 11.96 -17.64
N ASP A 164 6.69 11.13 -17.68
CA ASP A 164 7.19 10.48 -18.89
C ASP A 164 6.97 8.99 -18.77
N ASP A 165 6.04 8.47 -19.56
CA ASP A 165 5.57 7.10 -19.53
C ASP A 165 6.65 6.08 -19.96
N ARG A 166 7.82 6.54 -20.40
CA ARG A 166 8.98 5.67 -20.67
C ARG A 166 9.81 5.39 -19.42
N TYR A 167 9.51 6.02 -18.29
CA TYR A 167 10.24 5.85 -17.04
C TYR A 167 9.43 5.00 -16.05
N VAL A 168 10.13 4.15 -15.30
CA VAL A 168 9.53 3.44 -14.15
C VAL A 168 9.28 4.41 -12.99
N PHE A 169 10.19 5.36 -12.79
CA PHE A 169 10.14 6.30 -11.66
C PHE A 169 9.87 7.73 -12.12
N TRP A 170 8.99 8.42 -11.38
CA TRP A 170 8.77 9.85 -11.52
C TRP A 170 9.94 10.62 -10.88
N ASP A 171 10.31 10.31 -9.63
CA ASP A 171 11.44 10.93 -8.92
C ASP A 171 12.45 9.91 -8.35
N SER A 172 13.05 10.18 -7.19
CA SER A 172 13.96 9.24 -6.49
C SER A 172 13.25 8.19 -5.63
N PHE A 173 11.93 8.25 -5.49
CA PHE A 173 11.13 7.41 -4.61
C PHE A 173 9.84 6.90 -5.26
N HIS A 174 9.13 7.75 -5.99
CA HIS A 174 7.80 7.51 -6.50
C HIS A 174 7.84 6.94 -7.92
N PRO A 175 7.08 5.87 -8.21
CA PRO A 175 6.79 5.42 -9.56
C PRO A 175 6.05 6.47 -10.41
N THR A 176 6.14 6.34 -11.73
CA THR A 176 5.31 7.09 -12.69
C THR A 176 3.84 6.65 -12.66
N GLU A 177 2.93 7.46 -13.20
CA GLU A 177 1.51 7.11 -13.38
C GLU A 177 1.37 5.78 -14.12
N ARG A 178 2.13 5.59 -15.21
CA ARG A 178 2.11 4.32 -15.96
C ARG A 178 2.52 3.11 -15.11
N THR A 179 3.51 3.28 -14.24
CA THR A 179 3.90 2.19 -13.32
C THR A 179 2.78 1.87 -12.33
N TYR A 180 2.11 2.91 -11.81
CA TYR A 180 0.92 2.73 -10.96
C TYR A 180 -0.25 2.07 -11.70
N ASP A 181 -0.47 2.39 -12.98
CA ASP A 181 -1.49 1.75 -13.82
C ASP A 181 -1.24 0.25 -13.94
N ILE A 182 0.00 -0.16 -14.28
CA ILE A 182 0.37 -1.57 -14.39
C ILE A 182 0.13 -2.30 -13.05
N ILE A 183 0.53 -1.69 -11.93
CA ILE A 183 0.32 -2.27 -10.59
C ILE A 183 -1.17 -2.39 -10.28
N THR A 184 -1.94 -1.35 -10.55
CA THR A 184 -3.36 -1.28 -10.23
C THR A 184 -4.15 -2.26 -11.08
N ASP A 185 -3.88 -2.35 -12.38
CA ASP A 185 -4.49 -3.32 -13.28
C ASP A 185 -4.24 -4.76 -12.81
N ALA A 186 -3.02 -5.08 -12.40
CA ALA A 186 -2.69 -6.39 -11.88
C ALA A 186 -3.41 -6.70 -10.55
N ILE A 187 -3.54 -5.72 -9.65
CA ILE A 187 -4.31 -5.84 -8.40
C ILE A 187 -5.80 -6.08 -8.71
N VAL A 188 -6.37 -5.26 -9.58
CA VAL A 188 -7.78 -5.31 -9.98
C VAL A 188 -8.08 -6.64 -10.68
N GLU A 189 -7.21 -7.10 -11.58
CA GLU A 189 -7.34 -8.41 -12.23
C GLU A 189 -7.31 -9.55 -11.21
N LYS A 190 -6.40 -9.50 -10.23
CA LYS A 190 -6.33 -10.49 -9.15
C LYS A 190 -7.61 -10.50 -8.31
N CYS A 191 -8.15 -9.33 -7.99
CA CYS A 191 -9.44 -9.16 -7.33
C CYS A 191 -10.58 -9.78 -8.16
N PHE A 192 -10.65 -9.47 -9.45
CA PHE A 192 -11.64 -10.04 -10.35
C PHE A 192 -11.51 -11.57 -10.41
N ARG A 193 -10.33 -12.15 -10.61
CA ARG A 193 -10.13 -13.61 -10.64
C ARG A 193 -10.53 -14.28 -9.33
N ALA A 194 -10.30 -13.62 -8.19
CA ALA A 194 -10.71 -14.12 -6.87
C ALA A 194 -12.24 -14.04 -6.68
N CYS A 195 -12.89 -12.98 -7.14
CA CYS A 195 -14.33 -12.76 -7.01
C CYS A 195 -15.16 -13.53 -8.05
N CYS A 196 -14.65 -13.65 -9.27
CA CYS A 196 -15.34 -14.17 -10.46
C CYS A 196 -15.19 -15.68 -10.68
N ARG A 197 -14.53 -16.42 -9.77
CA ARG A 197 -14.62 -17.90 -9.72
C ARG A 197 -16.05 -18.43 -9.57
N LYS A 198 -17.05 -17.57 -9.38
CA LYS A 198 -18.47 -17.92 -9.39
C LYS A 198 -19.30 -17.42 -10.58
N THR A 199 -18.80 -16.56 -11.49
CA THR A 199 -19.62 -16.10 -12.64
C THR A 199 -18.78 -15.50 -13.77
N LEU A 200 -17.95 -16.31 -14.43
CA LEU A 200 -17.15 -15.85 -15.57
C LEU A 200 -17.93 -16.00 -16.90
N SER A 201 -18.88 -15.10 -17.17
CA SER A 201 -19.41 -14.95 -18.55
C SER A 201 -20.04 -13.58 -18.88
N PHE A 202 -20.18 -12.63 -17.94
CA PHE A 202 -21.09 -11.49 -18.19
C PHE A 202 -20.47 -10.08 -18.33
N LEU A 203 -19.18 -9.84 -18.04
CA LEU A 203 -18.70 -8.45 -17.83
C LEU A 203 -17.53 -7.94 -18.69
N LEU A 204 -17.13 -8.61 -19.76
CA LEU A 204 -16.17 -8.03 -20.72
C LEU A 204 -16.76 -6.90 -21.60
N ARG A 205 -17.81 -6.19 -21.16
CA ARG A 205 -18.50 -5.18 -21.99
C ARG A 205 -18.81 -3.82 -21.39
N ASP A 206 -18.51 -3.53 -20.12
CA ASP A 206 -18.81 -2.19 -19.59
C ASP A 206 -17.65 -1.56 -18.80
N ARG A 207 -17.09 -0.48 -19.37
CA ARG A 207 -16.06 0.41 -18.79
C ARG A 207 -16.67 1.53 -17.92
N ALA A 208 -17.90 1.38 -17.44
CA ALA A 208 -18.67 2.47 -16.83
C ALA A 208 -19.15 2.13 -15.41
N LEU A 209 -18.24 1.82 -14.49
CA LEU A 209 -18.53 1.77 -13.04
C LEU A 209 -17.40 2.43 -12.25
N HIS A 210 -17.20 3.73 -12.47
CA HIS A 210 -16.21 4.54 -11.75
C HIS A 210 -16.80 5.41 -10.61
N HIS A 211 -18.09 5.30 -10.30
CA HIS A 211 -18.73 6.22 -9.34
C HIS A 211 -19.51 5.43 -8.29
N SER A 212 -18.84 5.10 -7.18
CA SER A 212 -19.36 4.96 -5.80
C SER A 212 -18.42 4.08 -4.97
N VAL A 213 -17.18 4.55 -4.74
CA VAL A 213 -16.35 3.99 -3.66
C VAL A 213 -16.02 5.15 -2.74
N ILE A 214 -16.60 5.15 -1.54
CA ILE A 214 -16.06 5.94 -0.43
C ILE A 214 -14.82 5.17 0.02
N THR A 215 -13.68 5.46 -0.62
CA THR A 215 -12.38 5.02 -0.13
C THR A 215 -11.99 5.94 1.02
N ASN A 216 -12.00 5.45 2.25
CA ASN A 216 -11.12 6.02 3.26
C ASN A 216 -9.72 5.53 2.92
N THR A 217 -9.09 6.21 1.97
CA THR A 217 -7.72 5.92 1.61
C THR A 217 -6.82 6.53 2.67
N PHE A 218 -6.11 5.68 3.41
CA PHE A 218 -4.86 6.09 4.04
C PHE A 218 -3.80 6.18 2.92
N LEU A 219 -3.98 7.15 2.03
CA LEU A 219 -2.96 7.64 1.10
C LEU A 219 -2.34 8.87 1.78
N GLN A 220 -1.46 8.62 2.73
CA GLN A 220 -0.52 9.61 3.22
C GLN A 220 0.82 8.91 3.31
N ASP A 221 1.43 8.72 2.15
CA ASP A 221 2.88 8.61 1.91
C ASP A 221 3.13 8.97 0.41
N LEU A 222 2.33 9.90 -0.14
CA LEU A 222 2.36 10.37 -1.53
C LEU A 222 2.19 11.90 -1.56
N VAL A 223 2.98 12.61 -0.75
CA VAL A 223 3.37 14.02 -0.93
C VAL A 223 4.77 14.20 -0.36
#